data_AF-A0A928XDL7-F1
#
_entry.id   AF-A0A928XDL7-F1
#
_cell.length_a   1.000
_cell.length_b   1.000
_cell.length_c   1.000
_cell.angle_alpha   90.00
_cell.angle_beta   90.00
_cell.angle_gamma   90.00
#
_symmetry.space_group_name_H-M   'P 1'
#
loop_
_entity.id
_entity.type
_entity.pdbx_description
1 polymer ?
#
loop_
_entity_poly.entity_id
_entity_poly.type
_entity_poly.pdbx_seq_one_letter_code
_entity_poly.pdbx_strand_id
1 'polypeptide(L)'
;MSVKLKLAVDRATLDRLPEYLPDQEIKRAIEQALGEDELIRLGVFAYTPIEITVQAGRVTLRGHVNTSAERQRIQEIAQEVRGVQGLENRLVVDYEVEVAVAQALAHDPRTREHLAQVSSRFGHVFLQGQVPSLEIQMAAEEVAATVPQVRGVINRLRTSPTPVAKATRWIVEPRVGQDVYAVNVHIGQVDKVIISPLSRRVSAVIVRGELPHPQPTDPQQELEAWLEQERTVVVPAEYVDFVSTAVFLTLTALEYVQLPDFNPADFVRPDAAWQPPFPYHREEVLLNLSHERVG
;
A
#
# COMPACT_ATOMS: atom_id res chain seq x y z
N MET A 1 45.04 3.03 -24.76
CA MET A 1 44.62 1.98 -25.73
C MET A 1 43.19 2.27 -26.13
N SER A 2 42.92 2.55 -27.40
CA SER A 2 41.57 2.85 -27.88
C SER A 2 40.86 1.54 -28.27
N VAL A 3 39.80 1.18 -27.55
CA VAL A 3 38.96 0.03 -27.91
C VAL A 3 38.07 0.45 -29.08
N LYS A 4 38.18 -0.26 -30.21
CA LYS A 4 37.31 -0.07 -31.37
C LYS A 4 36.22 -1.15 -31.34
N LEU A 5 34.97 -0.73 -31.12
CA LEU A 5 33.79 -1.59 -31.23
C LEU A 5 33.33 -1.62 -32.70
N LYS A 6 33.14 -2.83 -33.24
CA LYS A 6 32.60 -3.04 -34.59
C LYS A 6 31.12 -3.41 -34.45
N LEU A 7 30.23 -2.51 -34.86
CA LEU A 7 28.79 -2.75 -34.83
C LEU A 7 28.37 -3.54 -36.08
N ALA A 8 27.41 -4.45 -35.92
CA ALA A 8 26.85 -5.24 -37.04
C ALA A 8 25.75 -4.49 -37.82
N VAL A 9 25.40 -3.27 -37.41
CA VAL A 9 24.42 -2.41 -38.07
C VAL A 9 25.09 -1.46 -39.06
N ASP A 10 24.45 -1.23 -40.21
CA ASP A 10 24.93 -0.23 -41.18
C ASP A 10 24.71 1.21 -40.67
N ARG A 11 25.37 2.17 -41.31
CA ARG A 11 25.32 3.58 -40.89
C ARG A 11 23.91 4.18 -40.99
N ALA A 12 23.15 3.82 -42.02
CA ALA A 12 21.80 4.33 -42.23
C ALA A 12 20.81 3.81 -41.18
N THR A 13 21.04 2.62 -40.64
CA THR A 13 20.31 2.03 -39.53
C THR A 13 20.71 2.69 -38.22
N LEU A 14 22.02 2.90 -38.00
CA LEU A 14 22.55 3.59 -36.83
C LEU A 14 21.97 5.00 -36.69
N ASP A 15 21.91 5.76 -37.78
CA ASP A 15 21.40 7.15 -37.78
C ASP A 15 19.86 7.22 -37.59
N ARG A 16 19.15 6.08 -37.71
CA ARG A 16 17.71 5.95 -37.46
C ARG A 16 17.39 5.35 -36.09
N LEU A 17 18.39 4.94 -35.32
CA LEU A 17 18.16 4.44 -33.97
C LEU A 17 17.62 5.56 -33.10
N PRO A 18 16.66 5.27 -32.21
CA PRO A 18 16.19 6.25 -31.25
C PRO A 18 17.35 6.72 -30.38
N GLU A 19 17.35 8.00 -30.06
CA GLU A 19 18.27 8.55 -29.09
C GLU A 19 18.04 7.88 -27.74
N TYR A 20 19.09 7.27 -27.20
CA TYR A 20 19.03 6.66 -25.87
C TYR A 20 19.13 7.76 -24.82
N LEU A 21 18.06 7.89 -24.02
CA LEU A 21 18.10 8.62 -22.75
C LEU A 21 18.21 7.60 -21.61
N PRO A 22 19.00 7.87 -20.56
CA PRO A 22 19.06 6.99 -19.40
C PRO A 22 17.68 6.77 -18.80
N ASP A 23 17.36 5.54 -18.42
CA ASP A 23 16.05 5.16 -17.86
C ASP A 23 15.62 6.05 -16.68
N GLN A 24 16.58 6.48 -15.85
CA GLN A 24 16.32 7.41 -14.74
C GLN A 24 15.89 8.81 -15.20
N GLU A 25 16.44 9.31 -16.31
CA GLU A 25 16.04 10.60 -16.89
C GLU A 25 14.65 10.51 -17.50
N ILE A 26 14.34 9.41 -18.20
CA ILE A 26 13.00 9.14 -18.72
C ILE A 26 11.99 9.07 -17.57
N LYS A 27 12.29 8.31 -16.52
CA LYS A 27 11.43 8.20 -15.32
C LYS A 27 11.15 9.57 -14.71
N ARG A 28 12.18 10.38 -14.46
CA ARG A 28 12.04 11.73 -13.90
C ARG A 28 11.22 12.65 -14.81
N ALA A 29 11.43 12.57 -16.11
CA ALA A 29 10.67 13.37 -17.08
C ALA A 29 9.18 13.00 -17.07
N ILE A 30 8.84 11.71 -16.95
CA ILE A 30 7.45 11.26 -16.78
C ILE A 30 6.88 11.74 -15.45
N GLU A 31 7.59 11.56 -14.34
CA GLU A 31 7.16 12.03 -13.01
C GLU A 31 6.88 13.54 -13.01
N GLN A 32 7.76 14.32 -13.63
CA GLN A 32 7.59 15.76 -13.78
C GLN A 32 6.37 16.10 -14.64
N ALA A 33 6.26 15.51 -15.84
CA ALA A 33 5.16 15.80 -16.76
C ALA A 33 3.78 15.44 -16.15
N LEU A 34 3.69 14.34 -15.41
CA LEU A 34 2.48 13.97 -14.66
C LEU A 34 2.20 14.93 -13.50
N GLY A 35 3.23 15.46 -12.85
CA GLY A 35 3.11 16.47 -11.80
C GLY A 35 2.69 17.85 -12.33
N GLU A 36 3.02 18.18 -13.58
CA GLU A 36 2.63 19.42 -14.23
C GLU A 36 1.18 19.41 -14.73
N ASP A 37 0.64 18.22 -15.05
CA ASP A 37 -0.76 18.07 -15.44
C ASP A 37 -1.71 18.27 -14.25
N GLU A 38 -2.59 19.26 -14.34
CA GLU A 38 -3.49 19.65 -13.25
C GLU A 38 -4.48 18.55 -12.87
N LEU A 39 -5.03 17.82 -13.86
CA LEU A 39 -5.98 16.73 -13.63
C LEU A 39 -5.29 15.60 -12.85
N ILE A 40 -4.08 15.22 -13.24
CA ILE A 40 -3.35 14.12 -12.59
C ILE A 40 -2.84 14.53 -11.21
N ARG A 41 -2.26 15.73 -11.08
CA ARG A 41 -1.72 16.21 -9.81
C ARG A 41 -2.79 16.35 -8.73
N LEU A 42 -3.92 16.96 -9.06
CA LEU A 42 -5.01 17.19 -8.08
C LEU A 42 -5.94 15.98 -7.93
N GLY A 43 -6.02 15.12 -8.96
CA GLY A 43 -6.93 13.98 -9.01
C GLY A 43 -6.34 12.67 -8.50
N VAL A 44 -5.18 12.24 -9.03
CA VAL A 44 -4.61 10.91 -8.72
C VAL A 44 -3.51 11.01 -7.68
N PHE A 45 -2.48 11.83 -7.91
CA PHE A 45 -1.30 11.92 -7.03
C PHE A 45 -1.61 12.48 -5.65
N ALA A 46 -2.69 13.24 -5.52
CA ALA A 46 -3.18 13.71 -4.22
C ALA A 46 -3.68 12.58 -3.31
N TYR A 47 -4.00 11.40 -3.86
CA TYR A 47 -4.65 10.32 -3.10
C TYR A 47 -3.92 8.98 -3.19
N THR A 48 -3.19 8.69 -4.28
CA THR A 48 -2.51 7.41 -4.45
C THR A 48 -1.23 7.55 -5.26
N PRO A 49 -0.19 6.75 -4.96
CA PRO A 49 0.98 6.67 -5.82
C PRO A 49 0.66 6.01 -7.17
N ILE A 50 1.48 6.35 -8.15
CA ILE A 50 1.70 5.57 -9.38
C ILE A 50 3.17 5.15 -9.37
N GLU A 51 3.40 3.85 -9.54
CA GLU A 51 4.73 3.29 -9.73
C GLU A 51 5.08 3.36 -11.22
N ILE A 52 6.21 4.00 -11.51
CA ILE A 52 6.75 4.17 -12.87
C ILE A 52 8.09 3.45 -12.90
N THR A 53 8.19 2.39 -13.70
CA THR A 53 9.46 1.70 -13.94
C THR A 53 9.85 1.88 -15.40
N VAL A 54 11.15 2.09 -15.64
CA VAL A 54 11.70 2.25 -16.99
C VAL A 54 12.86 1.29 -17.13
N GLN A 55 12.83 0.48 -18.19
CA GLN A 55 13.90 -0.45 -18.51
C GLN A 55 14.17 -0.42 -20.01
N ALA A 56 15.38 0.02 -20.39
CA ALA A 56 15.79 0.20 -21.78
C ALA A 56 14.76 1.02 -22.59
N GLY A 57 14.31 2.16 -22.02
CA GLY A 57 13.29 3.03 -22.62
C GLY A 57 11.87 2.47 -22.66
N ARG A 58 11.62 1.26 -22.16
CA ARG A 58 10.26 0.71 -21.99
C ARG A 58 9.72 1.06 -20.62
N VAL A 59 8.59 1.76 -20.60
CA VAL A 59 7.93 2.23 -19.39
C VAL A 59 6.84 1.25 -18.97
N THR A 60 6.74 0.94 -17.69
CA THR A 60 5.58 0.27 -17.09
C THR A 60 4.94 1.18 -16.06
N LEU A 61 3.63 1.40 -16.17
CA LEU A 61 2.84 2.16 -15.20
C LEU A 61 2.02 1.21 -14.35
N ARG A 62 2.08 1.33 -13.02
CA ARG A 62 1.29 0.52 -12.08
C ARG A 62 0.67 1.39 -11.00
N GLY A 63 -0.52 1.02 -10.54
CA GLY A 63 -1.27 1.74 -9.52
C GLY A 63 -2.76 1.75 -9.83
N HIS A 64 -3.50 2.59 -9.11
CA HIS A 64 -4.96 2.68 -9.21
C HIS A 64 -5.37 4.09 -9.60
N VAL A 65 -6.43 4.19 -10.40
CA VAL A 65 -7.07 5.45 -10.78
C VAL A 65 -8.58 5.33 -10.63
N ASN A 66 -9.25 6.45 -10.48
CA ASN A 66 -10.69 6.48 -10.27
C ASN A 66 -11.44 6.33 -11.60
N THR A 67 -10.92 6.91 -12.67
CA THR A 67 -11.60 6.92 -13.98
C THR A 67 -10.74 6.42 -15.13
N SER A 68 -11.39 5.94 -16.20
CA SER A 68 -10.69 5.58 -17.44
C SER A 68 -10.06 6.78 -18.13
N ALA A 69 -10.62 7.98 -17.93
CA ALA A 69 -10.05 9.22 -18.44
C ALA A 69 -8.69 9.53 -17.79
N GLU A 70 -8.56 9.33 -16.47
CA GLU A 70 -7.28 9.46 -15.77
C GLU A 70 -6.26 8.43 -16.30
N ARG A 71 -6.66 7.15 -16.41
CA ARG A 71 -5.80 6.09 -16.98
C ARG A 71 -5.26 6.48 -18.36
N GLN A 72 -6.14 6.97 -19.22
CA GLN A 72 -5.80 7.38 -20.59
C GLN A 72 -4.89 8.61 -20.59
N ARG A 73 -5.18 9.62 -19.78
CA ARG A 73 -4.39 10.84 -19.70
C ARG A 73 -2.96 10.57 -19.20
N ILE A 74 -2.81 9.73 -18.18
CA ILE A 74 -1.48 9.32 -17.68
C ILE A 74 -0.71 8.58 -18.78
N GLN A 75 -1.39 7.74 -19.54
CA GLN A 75 -0.79 7.02 -20.67
C GLN A 75 -0.28 7.96 -21.75
N GLU A 76 -1.09 8.93 -22.16
CA GLU A 76 -0.74 9.93 -23.18
C GLU A 76 0.47 10.75 -22.75
N ILE A 77 0.45 11.29 -21.52
CA ILE A 77 1.58 12.07 -20.97
C ILE A 77 2.86 11.22 -20.97
N ALA A 78 2.79 9.97 -20.52
CA ALA A 78 3.95 9.09 -20.50
C ALA A 78 4.47 8.76 -21.92
N GLN A 79 3.59 8.65 -22.92
CA GLN A 79 3.97 8.40 -24.32
C GLN A 79 4.64 9.61 -24.99
N GLU A 80 4.28 10.82 -24.57
CA GLU A 80 4.83 12.07 -25.13
C GLU A 80 6.25 12.37 -24.64
N VAL A 81 6.69 11.73 -23.55
CA VAL A 81 8.04 11.92 -23.02
C VAL A 81 9.10 11.37 -23.97
N ARG A 82 10.06 12.23 -24.33
CA ARG A 82 11.22 11.86 -25.15
C ARG A 82 11.99 10.69 -24.51
N GLY A 83 12.40 9.74 -25.35
CA GLY A 83 13.15 8.55 -24.92
C GLY A 83 12.27 7.33 -24.59
N VAL A 84 10.96 7.51 -24.45
CA VAL A 84 10.02 6.39 -24.30
C VAL A 84 9.92 5.62 -25.63
N GLN A 85 10.27 4.34 -25.60
CA GLN A 85 10.27 3.45 -26.76
C GLN A 85 9.08 2.47 -26.75
N GLY A 86 8.41 2.34 -25.61
CA GLY A 86 7.23 1.52 -25.44
C GLY A 86 6.63 1.76 -24.07
N LEU A 87 5.31 1.59 -23.97
CA LEU A 87 4.57 1.80 -22.74
C LEU A 87 3.66 0.60 -22.47
N GLU A 88 3.81 0.03 -21.30
CA GLU A 88 2.90 -0.96 -20.73
C GLU A 88 2.08 -0.30 -19.61
N ASN A 89 0.80 -0.04 -19.89
CA ASN A 89 -0.10 0.56 -18.92
C ASN A 89 -0.83 -0.53 -18.12
N ARG A 90 -0.46 -0.70 -16.85
CA ARG A 90 -1.10 -1.63 -15.90
C ARG A 90 -1.86 -0.88 -14.80
N LEU A 91 -2.35 0.32 -15.08
CA LEU A 91 -3.21 1.07 -14.16
C LEU A 91 -4.59 0.42 -14.08
N VAL A 92 -5.05 0.22 -12.86
CA VAL A 92 -6.35 -0.39 -12.54
C VAL A 92 -7.37 0.72 -12.32
N VAL A 93 -8.52 0.64 -12.98
CA VAL A 93 -9.60 1.62 -12.78
C VAL A 93 -10.60 1.09 -11.77
N ASP A 94 -11.06 1.94 -10.85
CA ASP A 94 -11.95 1.54 -9.74
C ASP A 94 -13.21 0.79 -10.19
N TYR A 95 -13.87 1.20 -11.27
CA TYR A 95 -15.07 0.49 -11.75
C TYR A 95 -14.77 -0.97 -12.16
N GLU A 96 -13.55 -1.28 -12.61
CA GLU A 96 -13.14 -2.65 -12.96
C GLU A 96 -13.02 -3.50 -11.69
N VAL A 97 -12.52 -2.90 -10.59
CA VAL A 97 -12.46 -3.54 -9.26
C VAL A 97 -13.87 -3.74 -8.70
N GLU A 98 -14.75 -2.75 -8.81
CA GLU A 98 -16.14 -2.84 -8.35
C GLU A 98 -16.89 -3.99 -9.02
N VAL A 99 -16.77 -4.11 -10.36
CA VAL A 99 -17.39 -5.19 -11.13
C VAL A 99 -16.83 -6.54 -10.70
N ALA A 100 -15.51 -6.67 -10.56
CA ALA A 100 -14.86 -7.92 -10.15
C ALA A 100 -15.30 -8.35 -8.74
N VAL A 101 -15.42 -7.41 -7.81
CA VAL A 101 -15.89 -7.68 -6.43
C VAL A 101 -17.37 -8.05 -6.42
N ALA A 102 -18.23 -7.29 -7.13
CA ALA A 102 -19.64 -7.62 -7.23
C ALA A 102 -19.87 -9.02 -7.83
N GLN A 103 -19.08 -9.39 -8.84
CA GLN A 103 -19.09 -10.74 -9.40
C GLN A 103 -18.63 -11.77 -8.36
N ALA A 104 -17.52 -11.55 -7.65
CA ALA A 104 -17.04 -12.49 -6.64
C ALA A 104 -18.10 -12.74 -5.55
N LEU A 105 -18.75 -11.68 -5.06
CA LEU A 105 -19.86 -11.79 -4.10
C LEU A 105 -21.06 -12.54 -4.69
N ALA A 106 -21.41 -12.30 -5.96
CA ALA A 106 -22.51 -13.02 -6.60
C ALA A 106 -22.23 -14.53 -6.82
N HIS A 107 -20.95 -14.93 -6.89
CA HIS A 107 -20.55 -16.33 -7.07
C HIS A 107 -20.34 -17.09 -5.76
N ASP A 108 -20.10 -16.41 -4.63
CA ASP A 108 -19.93 -17.06 -3.33
C ASP A 108 -21.29 -17.48 -2.73
N PRO A 109 -21.48 -18.77 -2.36
CA PRO A 109 -22.74 -19.25 -1.82
C PRO A 109 -23.24 -18.54 -0.55
N ARG A 110 -22.32 -17.99 0.26
CA ARG A 110 -22.62 -17.31 1.53
C ARG A 110 -23.14 -15.88 1.31
N THR A 111 -22.78 -15.26 0.19
CA THR A 111 -23.07 -13.82 -0.05
C THR A 111 -24.00 -13.57 -1.23
N ARG A 112 -24.15 -14.52 -2.17
CA ARG A 112 -24.96 -14.37 -3.39
C ARG A 112 -26.43 -14.00 -3.18
N GLU A 113 -27.02 -14.34 -2.03
CA GLU A 113 -28.43 -14.03 -1.70
C GLU A 113 -28.61 -12.63 -1.09
N HIS A 114 -27.50 -11.94 -0.80
CA HIS A 114 -27.49 -10.67 -0.09
C HIS A 114 -26.68 -9.63 -0.87
N LEU A 115 -27.41 -8.75 -1.57
CA LEU A 115 -26.79 -7.71 -2.39
C LEU A 115 -26.16 -6.64 -1.50
N ALA A 116 -24.83 -6.62 -1.46
CA ALA A 116 -24.07 -5.50 -0.93
C ALA A 116 -23.84 -4.46 -2.02
N GLN A 117 -23.95 -3.18 -1.68
CA GLN A 117 -23.46 -2.10 -2.51
C GLN A 117 -21.93 -2.11 -2.43
N VAL A 118 -21.30 -2.18 -3.60
CA VAL A 118 -19.85 -2.14 -3.77
C VAL A 118 -19.48 -0.80 -4.40
N SER A 119 -18.51 -0.11 -3.81
CA SER A 119 -17.81 0.99 -4.47
C SER A 119 -16.31 0.86 -4.22
N SER A 120 -15.49 1.40 -5.11
CA SER A 120 -14.02 1.40 -4.98
C SER A 120 -13.50 2.83 -5.09
N ARG A 121 -12.44 3.12 -4.34
CA ARG A 121 -11.66 4.35 -4.50
C ARG A 121 -10.19 4.04 -4.38
N PHE A 122 -9.46 4.23 -5.47
CA PHE A 122 -8.06 3.89 -5.66
C PHE A 122 -7.72 2.47 -5.19
N GLY A 123 -8.59 1.50 -5.48
CA GLY A 123 -8.45 0.09 -5.09
C GLY A 123 -8.92 -0.25 -3.67
N HIS A 124 -9.35 0.74 -2.88
CA HIS A 124 -9.98 0.50 -1.58
C HIS A 124 -11.47 0.32 -1.75
N VAL A 125 -11.95 -0.88 -1.42
CA VAL A 125 -13.33 -1.31 -1.62
C VAL A 125 -14.16 -0.98 -0.40
N PHE A 126 -15.33 -0.38 -0.60
CA PHE A 126 -16.32 -0.09 0.43
C PHE A 126 -17.53 -1.00 0.21
N LEU A 127 -17.86 -1.79 1.23
CA LEU A 127 -19.07 -2.61 1.25
C LEU A 127 -20.12 -1.93 2.11
N GLN A 128 -21.30 -1.65 1.55
CA GLN A 128 -22.40 -0.96 2.23
C GLN A 128 -23.72 -1.69 2.01
N GLY A 129 -24.65 -1.52 2.94
CA GLY A 129 -25.97 -2.15 2.88
C GLY A 129 -26.37 -2.81 4.19
N GLN A 130 -27.41 -3.63 4.12
CA GLN A 130 -27.92 -4.42 5.24
C GLN A 130 -27.74 -5.91 4.95
N VAL A 131 -27.26 -6.64 5.95
CA VAL A 131 -27.12 -8.10 5.91
C VAL A 131 -27.74 -8.70 7.17
N PRO A 132 -28.30 -9.92 7.09
CA PRO A 132 -29.07 -10.48 8.21
C PRO A 132 -28.19 -11.01 9.35
N SER A 133 -26.89 -11.26 9.14
CA SER A 133 -26.00 -11.80 10.17
C SER A 133 -24.56 -11.28 10.06
N LEU A 134 -23.81 -11.39 11.16
CA LEU A 134 -22.38 -11.09 11.20
C LEU A 134 -21.57 -12.06 10.32
N GLU A 135 -22.03 -13.30 10.18
CA GLU A 135 -21.39 -14.30 9.32
C GLU A 135 -21.36 -13.84 7.86
N ILE A 136 -22.48 -13.31 7.35
CA ILE A 136 -22.54 -12.78 5.98
C ILE A 136 -21.70 -11.51 5.85
N GLN A 137 -21.69 -10.68 6.89
CA GLN A 137 -20.81 -9.51 6.94
C GLN A 137 -19.33 -9.89 6.81
N MET A 138 -18.87 -10.90 7.57
CA MET A 138 -17.49 -11.40 7.51
C MET A 138 -17.19 -12.08 6.17
N ALA A 139 -18.10 -12.93 5.68
CA ALA A 139 -17.94 -13.60 4.40
C ALA A 139 -17.82 -12.61 3.23
N ALA A 140 -18.59 -11.51 3.25
CA ALA A 140 -18.49 -10.49 2.22
C ALA A 140 -17.13 -9.77 2.22
N GLU A 141 -16.56 -9.53 3.40
CA GLU A 141 -15.23 -8.94 3.52
C GLU A 141 -14.14 -9.89 3.03
N GLU A 142 -14.18 -11.15 3.46
CA GLU A 142 -13.28 -12.20 3.00
C GLU A 142 -13.31 -12.35 1.48
N VAL A 143 -14.50 -12.49 0.90
CA VAL A 143 -14.66 -12.67 -0.55
C VAL A 143 -14.14 -11.46 -1.31
N ALA A 144 -14.50 -10.24 -0.90
CA ALA A 144 -13.99 -9.04 -1.54
C ALA A 144 -12.45 -8.95 -1.44
N ALA A 145 -11.86 -9.36 -0.33
CA ALA A 145 -10.41 -9.39 -0.15
C ALA A 145 -9.71 -10.43 -1.05
N THR A 146 -10.38 -11.50 -1.49
CA THR A 146 -9.76 -12.46 -2.43
C THR A 146 -9.60 -11.91 -3.85
N VAL A 147 -10.30 -10.84 -4.19
CA VAL A 147 -10.33 -10.31 -5.56
C VAL A 147 -8.98 -9.65 -5.91
N PRO A 148 -8.35 -10.00 -7.05
CA PRO A 148 -7.13 -9.36 -7.51
C PRO A 148 -7.28 -7.84 -7.61
N GLN A 149 -6.20 -7.11 -7.36
CA GLN A 149 -6.14 -5.64 -7.37
C GLN A 149 -6.90 -4.92 -6.25
N VAL A 150 -7.62 -5.62 -5.37
CA VAL A 150 -8.16 -5.01 -4.14
C VAL A 150 -7.00 -4.66 -3.21
N ARG A 151 -6.93 -3.39 -2.79
CA ARG A 151 -5.92 -2.88 -1.86
C ARG A 151 -6.33 -2.98 -0.41
N GLY A 152 -7.62 -2.89 -0.14
CA GLY A 152 -8.19 -3.03 1.19
C GLY A 152 -9.71 -3.04 1.13
N VAL A 153 -10.34 -3.70 2.10
CA VAL A 153 -11.80 -3.78 2.22
C VAL A 153 -12.27 -3.06 3.47
N ILE A 154 -13.22 -2.14 3.28
CA ILE A 154 -13.86 -1.33 4.31
C ILE A 154 -15.29 -1.81 4.40
N ASN A 155 -15.50 -2.75 5.32
CA ASN A 155 -16.80 -3.33 5.57
C ASN A 155 -17.66 -2.42 6.45
N ARG A 156 -18.73 -1.86 5.87
CA ARG A 156 -19.73 -1.02 6.55
C ARG A 156 -21.14 -1.61 6.44
N LEU A 157 -21.23 -2.93 6.21
CA LEU A 157 -22.49 -3.65 6.24
C LEU A 157 -23.08 -3.59 7.66
N ARG A 158 -24.41 -3.44 7.75
CA ARG A 158 -25.12 -3.33 9.02
C ARG A 158 -25.94 -4.59 9.26
N THR A 159 -25.83 -5.12 10.47
CA THR A 159 -26.71 -6.16 11.00
C THR A 159 -27.78 -5.51 11.88
N SER A 160 -29.04 -5.94 11.78
CA SER A 160 -30.09 -5.52 12.71
C SER A 160 -30.04 -6.39 13.98
N PRO A 161 -30.09 -5.86 15.23
CA PRO A 161 -30.12 -4.46 15.66
C PRO A 161 -28.83 -4.04 16.39
N THR A 162 -27.67 -4.61 16.05
CA THR A 162 -26.44 -4.30 16.79
C THR A 162 -25.90 -2.93 16.37
N PRO A 163 -25.67 -2.00 17.32
CA PRO A 163 -25.05 -0.72 17.01
C PRO A 163 -23.70 -0.92 16.34
N VAL A 164 -23.47 -0.16 15.27
CA VAL A 164 -22.24 -0.16 14.48
C VAL A 164 -21.04 0.00 15.41
N ALA A 165 -20.16 -1.01 15.46
CA ALA A 165 -18.86 -0.87 16.08
C ALA A 165 -18.13 0.32 15.44
N LYS A 166 -17.56 1.18 16.30
CA LYS A 166 -16.87 2.44 16.02
C LYS A 166 -16.34 2.56 14.57
N ALA A 167 -16.76 3.64 13.89
CA ALA A 167 -16.42 4.01 12.53
C ALA A 167 -15.05 3.48 12.09
N THR A 168 -15.04 2.66 11.02
CA THR A 168 -13.84 2.10 10.41
C THR A 168 -12.80 3.22 10.25
N ARG A 169 -11.80 3.19 11.13
CA ARG A 169 -10.69 4.15 11.21
C ARG A 169 -9.99 4.26 9.85
N TRP A 170 -9.41 5.43 9.62
CA TRP A 170 -8.72 5.87 8.39
C TRP A 170 -7.89 4.73 7.77
N ILE A 171 -7.89 4.64 6.44
CA ILE A 171 -7.03 3.71 5.73
C ILE A 171 -5.61 4.22 5.84
N VAL A 172 -4.76 3.51 6.57
CA VAL A 172 -3.35 3.87 6.72
C VAL A 172 -2.53 3.08 5.71
N GLU A 173 -1.73 3.78 4.93
CA GLU A 173 -0.83 3.19 3.91
C GLU A 173 0.60 3.71 4.11
N PRO A 174 1.25 3.41 5.24
CA PRO A 174 2.65 3.77 5.48
C PRO A 174 3.55 3.05 4.49
N ARG A 175 4.61 3.70 4.02
CA ARG A 175 5.63 3.08 3.16
C ARG A 175 6.83 2.64 3.98
N VAL A 176 7.44 1.52 3.58
CA VAL A 176 8.71 1.09 4.15
C VAL A 176 9.77 2.16 3.93
N GLY A 177 10.58 2.42 4.97
CA GLY A 177 11.57 3.48 5.02
C GLY A 177 11.05 4.86 5.42
N GLN A 178 9.73 5.05 5.61
CA GLN A 178 9.22 6.32 6.13
C GLN A 178 9.61 6.53 7.59
N ASP A 179 9.97 7.75 7.92
CA ASP A 179 10.16 8.17 9.30
C ASP A 179 8.84 8.10 10.08
N VAL A 180 8.94 7.76 11.36
CA VAL A 180 7.81 7.61 12.29
C VAL A 180 7.99 8.59 13.43
N TYR A 181 6.92 9.33 13.74
CA TYR A 181 6.91 10.34 14.79
C TYR A 181 5.80 10.09 15.80
N ALA A 182 6.12 10.22 17.09
CA ALA A 182 5.16 10.24 18.19
C ALA A 182 5.26 11.59 18.93
N VAL A 183 4.17 12.37 18.99
CA VAL A 183 4.16 13.76 19.54
C VAL A 183 5.36 14.62 19.06
N ASN A 184 5.65 14.57 17.76
CA ASN A 184 6.78 15.28 17.13
C ASN A 184 8.19 14.78 17.53
N VAL A 185 8.32 13.65 18.22
CA VAL A 185 9.58 12.96 18.47
C VAL A 185 9.78 11.92 17.38
N HIS A 186 10.92 11.93 16.69
CA HIS A 186 11.30 10.86 15.76
C HIS A 186 11.61 9.60 16.57
N ILE A 187 10.96 8.49 16.23
CA ILE A 187 11.12 7.22 16.97
C ILE A 187 11.69 6.09 16.11
N GLY A 188 11.98 6.36 14.83
CA GLY A 188 12.50 5.38 13.91
C GLY A 188 11.87 5.43 12.52
N GLN A 189 12.02 4.33 11.79
CA GLN A 189 11.53 4.15 10.43
C GLN A 189 10.68 2.90 10.30
N VAL A 190 9.73 2.94 9.37
CA VAL A 190 8.92 1.77 9.00
C VAL A 190 9.83 0.71 8.39
N ASP A 191 9.99 -0.43 9.06
CA ASP A 191 10.74 -1.58 8.54
C ASP A 191 9.83 -2.47 7.68
N LYS A 192 8.62 -2.75 8.17
CA LYS A 192 7.62 -3.62 7.52
C LYS A 192 6.21 -3.21 7.88
N VAL A 193 5.24 -3.69 7.11
CA VAL A 193 3.82 -3.59 7.43
C VAL A 193 3.24 -4.96 7.72
N ILE A 194 2.28 -5.01 8.64
CA ILE A 194 1.50 -6.20 8.92
C ILE A 194 0.14 -6.01 8.27
N ILE A 195 -0.21 -6.92 7.37
CA ILE A 195 -1.47 -6.86 6.61
C ILE A 195 -2.40 -7.98 7.08
N SER A 196 -3.66 -7.64 7.31
CA SER A 196 -4.70 -8.63 7.56
C SER A 196 -5.05 -9.36 6.25
N PRO A 197 -4.92 -10.69 6.17
CA PRO A 197 -5.34 -11.43 4.98
C PRO A 197 -6.85 -11.35 4.73
N LEU A 198 -7.65 -11.13 5.77
CA LEU A 198 -9.11 -11.07 5.71
C LEU A 198 -9.63 -9.78 5.07
N SER A 199 -8.94 -8.66 5.31
CA SER A 199 -9.39 -7.34 4.84
C SER A 199 -8.40 -6.66 3.89
N ARG A 200 -7.19 -7.21 3.73
CA ARG A 200 -6.04 -6.65 3.00
C ARG A 200 -5.55 -5.29 3.52
N ARG A 201 -6.06 -4.83 4.66
CA ARG A 201 -5.64 -3.57 5.28
C ARG A 201 -4.42 -3.76 6.16
N VAL A 202 -3.60 -2.72 6.24
CA VAL A 202 -2.55 -2.61 7.24
C VAL A 202 -3.18 -2.63 8.63
N SER A 203 -2.85 -3.65 9.43
CA SER A 203 -3.31 -3.81 10.81
C SER A 203 -2.30 -3.31 11.83
N ALA A 204 -1.02 -3.31 11.47
CA ALA A 204 0.07 -2.76 12.28
C ALA A 204 1.28 -2.43 11.41
N VAL A 205 2.18 -1.61 11.96
CA VAL A 205 3.42 -1.15 11.35
C VAL A 205 4.56 -1.61 12.23
N ILE A 206 5.59 -2.20 11.64
CA ILE A 206 6.82 -2.56 12.35
C ILE A 206 7.76 -1.38 12.20
N VAL A 207 8.18 -0.83 13.34
CA VAL A 207 9.04 0.35 13.39
C VAL A 207 10.36 -0.06 13.99
N ARG A 208 11.45 0.22 13.27
CA ARG A 208 12.81 0.04 13.76
C ARG A 208 13.41 1.40 14.06
N GLY A 209 13.90 1.60 15.27
CA GLY A 209 14.49 2.87 15.66
C GLY A 209 15.13 2.85 17.04
N GLU A 210 15.56 4.03 17.45
CA GLU A 210 16.15 4.32 18.73
C GLU A 210 15.02 4.64 19.73
N LEU A 211 14.74 3.71 20.64
CA LEU A 211 13.59 3.75 21.55
C LEU A 211 14.02 3.43 22.99
N PRO A 212 13.43 4.08 24.01
CA PRO A 212 13.69 3.74 25.41
C PRO A 212 13.18 2.34 25.77
N HIS A 213 13.72 1.75 26.85
CA HIS A 213 13.29 0.43 27.32
C HIS A 213 11.96 0.53 28.13
N PRO A 214 11.00 -0.41 27.98
CA PRO A 214 9.66 -0.31 28.58
C PRO A 214 9.63 -0.36 30.12
N GLN A 215 10.63 -1.01 30.74
CA GLN A 215 10.81 -1.07 32.19
C GLN A 215 12.31 -1.12 32.54
N PRO A 216 12.86 -0.19 33.34
CA PRO A 216 14.12 -0.43 34.02
C PRO A 216 13.91 -1.51 35.08
N THR A 217 14.68 -2.59 35.01
CA THR A 217 14.59 -3.71 35.95
C THR A 217 15.17 -3.39 37.34
N ASP A 218 15.84 -2.23 37.47
CA ASP A 218 16.61 -1.80 38.63
C ASP A 218 16.59 -0.24 38.71
N PRO A 219 16.41 0.38 39.89
CA PRO A 219 16.56 1.83 40.08
C PRO A 219 17.88 2.42 39.57
N GLN A 220 18.98 1.66 39.53
CA GLN A 220 20.24 2.11 38.90
C GLN A 220 20.20 2.06 37.37
N GLN A 221 19.40 1.17 36.79
CA GLN A 221 19.14 1.09 35.35
C GLN A 221 18.11 2.14 34.89
N GLU A 222 17.45 2.89 35.79
CA GLU A 222 16.53 3.96 35.40
C GLU A 222 17.22 4.97 34.49
N LEU A 223 18.43 5.44 34.83
CA LEU A 223 19.18 6.40 34.01
C LEU A 223 19.63 5.81 32.66
N GLU A 224 19.95 4.51 32.62
CA GLU A 224 20.33 3.79 31.39
C GLU A 224 19.11 3.40 30.52
N ALA A 225 17.93 3.21 31.11
CA ALA A 225 16.70 2.88 30.39
C ALA A 225 16.11 4.06 29.60
N TRP A 226 16.49 5.30 29.98
CA TRP A 226 16.28 6.51 29.17
C TRP A 226 17.30 6.66 28.04
N LEU A 227 18.33 5.81 27.95
CA LEU A 227 19.21 5.77 26.78
C LEU A 227 18.50 5.02 25.67
N GLU A 228 18.38 5.67 24.51
CA GLU A 228 17.75 5.10 23.34
C GLU A 228 18.54 3.85 22.87
N GLN A 229 17.87 2.72 22.76
CA GLN A 229 18.44 1.49 22.21
C GLN A 229 17.77 1.19 20.87
N GLU A 230 18.50 0.53 19.96
CA GLU A 230 17.89 -0.02 18.77
C GLU A 230 16.85 -1.07 19.16
N ARG A 231 15.57 -0.70 19.06
CA ARG A 231 14.42 -1.60 19.22
C ARG A 231 13.67 -1.69 17.91
N THR A 232 13.04 -2.85 17.72
CA THR A 232 12.04 -3.03 16.67
C THR A 232 10.72 -3.30 17.36
N VAL A 233 9.73 -2.44 17.16
CA VAL A 233 8.45 -2.46 17.87
C VAL A 233 7.29 -2.61 16.90
N VAL A 234 6.18 -3.15 17.40
CA VAL A 234 4.93 -3.26 16.64
C VAL A 234 3.99 -2.13 17.05
N VAL A 235 3.63 -1.28 16.09
CA VAL A 235 2.67 -0.18 16.25
C VAL A 235 1.34 -0.59 15.61
N PRO A 236 0.29 -0.89 16.40
CA PRO A 236 -1.05 -1.07 15.88
C PRO A 236 -1.50 0.09 14.99
N ALA A 237 -2.17 -0.21 13.87
CA ALA A 237 -2.64 0.79 12.93
C ALA A 237 -3.62 1.81 13.55
N GLU A 238 -4.24 1.46 14.69
CA GLU A 238 -5.13 2.36 15.42
C GLU A 238 -4.43 3.53 16.13
N TYR A 239 -3.11 3.43 16.31
CA TYR A 239 -2.29 4.50 16.85
C TYR A 239 -1.71 5.41 15.78
N VAL A 240 -1.90 5.08 14.50
CA VAL A 240 -1.50 5.94 13.39
C VAL A 240 -2.58 6.99 13.18
N ASP A 241 -2.21 8.26 13.36
CA ASP A 241 -3.09 9.41 13.17
C ASP A 241 -3.28 9.68 11.67
N PHE A 242 -2.18 9.93 10.97
CA PHE A 242 -2.16 10.09 9.51
C PHE A 242 -0.79 9.70 8.94
N VAL A 243 -0.78 9.46 7.62
CA VAL A 243 0.42 9.18 6.83
C VAL A 243 0.56 10.25 5.76
N SER A 244 1.73 10.87 5.68
CA SER A 244 2.07 11.82 4.61
C SER A 244 3.48 11.50 4.08
N THR A 245 4.43 12.41 4.22
CA THR A 245 5.87 12.16 4.02
C THR A 245 6.44 11.26 5.12
N ALA A 246 5.82 11.27 6.30
CA ALA A 246 6.15 10.47 7.47
C ALA A 246 4.87 9.87 8.07
N VAL A 247 5.05 8.94 9.02
CA VAL A 247 3.96 8.34 9.79
C VAL A 247 3.85 9.09 11.12
N PHE A 248 2.68 9.60 11.44
CA PHE A 248 2.43 10.32 12.69
C PHE A 248 1.53 9.49 13.61
N LEU A 249 1.96 9.32 14.85
CA LEU A 249 1.27 8.53 15.85
C LEU A 249 0.51 9.41 16.83
N THR A 250 -0.63 8.92 17.32
CA THR A 250 -1.42 9.55 18.40
C THR A 250 -0.82 9.28 19.78
N LEU A 251 0.24 8.47 19.88
CA LEU A 251 0.84 8.04 21.15
C LEU A 251 1.62 9.19 21.79
N THR A 252 1.50 9.31 23.12
CA THR A 252 2.31 10.18 23.96
C THR A 252 3.69 9.59 24.25
N ALA A 253 4.57 10.41 24.84
CA ALA A 253 5.93 10.02 25.18
C ALA A 253 6.02 8.81 26.13
N LEU A 254 5.04 8.63 27.01
CA LEU A 254 4.99 7.47 27.92
C LEU A 254 4.38 6.23 27.28
N GLU A 255 3.54 6.40 26.25
CA GLU A 255 2.82 5.29 25.62
C GLU A 255 3.66 4.59 24.56
N TYR A 256 4.46 5.34 23.77
CA TYR A 256 5.28 4.69 22.74
C TYR A 256 6.41 3.84 23.34
N VAL A 257 6.86 4.15 24.56
CA VAL A 257 7.86 3.35 25.29
C VAL A 257 7.35 1.94 25.61
N GLN A 258 6.03 1.82 25.84
CA GLN A 258 5.34 0.56 26.15
C GLN A 258 4.95 -0.25 24.91
N LEU A 259 5.37 0.17 23.70
CA LEU A 259 5.10 -0.60 22.50
C LEU A 259 5.74 -2.00 22.60
N PRO A 260 5.00 -3.06 22.21
CA PRO A 260 5.52 -4.41 22.26
C PRO A 260 6.67 -4.58 21.27
N ASP A 261 7.72 -5.26 21.72
CA ASP A 261 8.82 -5.64 20.83
C ASP A 261 8.33 -6.58 19.73
N PHE A 262 8.87 -6.39 18.55
CA PHE A 262 8.62 -7.25 17.41
C PHE A 262 9.26 -8.62 17.64
N ASN A 263 8.43 -9.64 17.75
CA ASN A 263 8.84 -11.03 17.76
C ASN A 263 8.49 -11.70 16.42
N PRO A 264 9.47 -12.11 15.60
CA PRO A 264 9.21 -12.76 14.31
C PRO A 264 8.35 -14.02 14.39
N ALA A 265 8.32 -14.70 15.54
CA ALA A 265 7.53 -15.93 15.72
C ALA A 265 6.01 -15.69 15.70
N ASP A 266 5.56 -14.46 15.96
CA ASP A 266 4.15 -14.10 16.03
C ASP A 266 3.54 -13.74 14.66
N PHE A 267 4.37 -13.77 13.59
CA PHE A 267 3.98 -13.34 12.25
C PHE A 267 4.40 -14.34 11.17
N VAL A 268 3.60 -14.42 10.11
CA VAL A 268 3.87 -15.30 8.96
C VAL A 268 4.25 -14.49 7.73
N ARG A 269 5.24 -14.99 6.99
CA ARG A 269 5.54 -14.46 5.66
C ARG A 269 4.49 -14.94 4.67
N PRO A 270 3.93 -14.07 3.82
CA PRO A 270 2.98 -14.51 2.80
C PRO A 270 3.56 -15.59 1.88
N ASP A 271 2.73 -16.55 1.49
CA ASP A 271 3.07 -17.53 0.45
C ASP A 271 3.42 -16.84 -0.88
N ALA A 272 4.16 -17.52 -1.76
CA ALA A 272 4.58 -17.03 -3.07
C ALA A 272 3.41 -16.76 -4.01
N ALA A 273 2.30 -17.47 -3.84
CA ALA A 273 1.08 -17.21 -4.58
C ALA A 273 0.32 -15.97 -4.08
N TRP A 274 0.57 -15.52 -2.84
CA TRP A 274 -0.14 -14.37 -2.27
C TRP A 274 0.47 -13.06 -2.75
N GLN A 275 -0.36 -12.26 -3.43
CA GLN A 275 0.06 -10.95 -3.94
C GLN A 275 -0.27 -9.85 -2.92
N PRO A 276 0.74 -9.12 -2.43
CA PRO A 276 0.53 -7.94 -1.60
C PRO A 276 -0.34 -6.90 -2.30
N PRO A 277 -1.19 -6.16 -1.57
CA PRO A 277 -1.87 -5.02 -2.13
C PRO A 277 -0.85 -3.94 -2.51
N PHE A 278 -1.04 -3.30 -3.66
CA PHE A 278 -0.27 -2.11 -4.02
C PHE A 278 -0.36 -1.05 -2.91
N PRO A 279 0.71 -0.31 -2.57
CA PRO A 279 2.02 -0.28 -3.25
C PRO A 279 3.06 -1.26 -2.69
N TYR A 280 2.67 -2.21 -1.83
CA TYR A 280 3.61 -3.05 -1.10
C TYR A 280 4.24 -4.14 -1.96
N HIS A 281 5.50 -4.44 -1.65
CA HIS A 281 6.22 -5.60 -2.15
C HIS A 281 6.21 -6.75 -1.12
N ARG A 282 6.48 -7.97 -1.56
CA ARG A 282 6.30 -9.17 -0.72
C ARG A 282 7.23 -9.19 0.49
N GLU A 283 8.45 -8.69 0.30
CA GLU A 283 9.48 -8.54 1.31
C GLU A 283 9.15 -7.50 2.39
N GLU A 284 8.22 -6.60 2.10
CA GLU A 284 7.77 -5.52 2.99
C GLU A 284 6.62 -5.95 3.90
N VAL A 285 6.01 -7.11 3.64
CA VAL A 285 4.75 -7.51 4.27
C VAL A 285 4.92 -8.76 5.14
N LEU A 286 4.32 -8.69 6.33
CA LEU A 286 4.02 -9.84 7.17
C LEU A 286 2.51 -9.99 7.36
N LEU A 287 2.05 -11.19 7.66
CA LEU A 287 0.66 -11.51 7.96
C LEU A 287 0.51 -11.78 9.45
N ASN A 288 -0.60 -11.30 10.02
CA ASN A 288 -0.92 -11.52 11.43
C ASN A 288 -1.47 -12.94 11.66
N LEU A 289 -0.81 -13.73 12.51
CA LEU A 289 -1.29 -15.07 12.94
C LEU A 289 -2.47 -15.01 13.92
N SER A 290 -2.65 -13.88 14.60
CA SER A 290 -3.50 -13.75 15.80
C SER A 290 -5.00 -13.87 15.52
N HIS A 291 -5.42 -13.80 14.25
CA HIS A 291 -6.82 -13.92 13.85
C HIS A 291 -7.22 -15.33 13.36
N GLU A 292 -6.30 -16.30 13.31
CA GLU A 292 -6.65 -17.71 13.02
C GLU A 292 -7.15 -18.48 14.26
N ARG A 293 -7.23 -17.84 15.45
CA ARG A 293 -7.53 -18.50 16.73
C ARG A 293 -8.88 -18.13 17.38
N VAL A 294 -9.79 -17.46 16.67
CA VAL A 294 -11.17 -17.33 17.16
C VAL A 294 -12.06 -18.27 16.35
N GLY A 295 -11.99 -19.55 16.72
CA GLY A 295 -13.01 -20.55 16.44
C GLY A 295 -14.04 -20.62 17.57
#